data_AF-K9Q450-F1
#
_entry.id   AF-K9Q450-F1
#
_cell.length_a   1.000
_cell.length_b   1.000
_cell.length_c   1.000
_cell.angle_alpha   90.00
_cell.angle_beta   90.00
_cell.angle_gamma   90.00
#
_symmetry.space_group_name_H-M   'P 1'
#
loop_
_entity.id
_entity.type
_entity.pdbx_description
1 polymer ?
#
loop_
_entity_poly.entity_id
_entity_poly.type
_entity_poly.pdbx_seq_one_letter_code
_entity_poly.pdbx_strand_id
1 'polypeptide(L)' 'MRDTSEIRFRLHHELNNFYHQLFDGLANAEIKEGDAATVAQLLLNSRLDALKHLVSDDEMDAYDAAYPDD' A
#
# COMPACT_ATOMS: atom_id res chain seq x y z
N MET A 1 3.73 -21.31 -17.36
CA MET A 1 3.38 -19.90 -17.07
C MET A 1 4.62 -19.20 -16.58
N ARG A 2 4.93 -17.98 -17.04
CA ARG A 2 6.02 -17.20 -16.41
C ARG A 2 5.52 -16.76 -15.04
N ASP A 3 6.31 -17.04 -14.02
CA ASP A 3 6.08 -16.54 -12.67
C ASP A 3 6.21 -15.01 -12.70
N THR A 4 5.10 -14.30 -12.50
CA THR A 4 5.08 -12.83 -12.46
C THR A 4 5.12 -12.30 -11.03
N SER A 5 5.34 -13.18 -10.03
CA SER A 5 5.26 -12.84 -8.61
C SER A 5 6.33 -11.82 -8.21
N GLU A 6 7.55 -11.90 -8.77
CA GLU A 6 8.60 -10.91 -8.53
C GLU A 6 8.16 -9.47 -8.88
N ILE A 7 7.51 -9.29 -10.04
CA ILE A 7 7.01 -7.97 -10.46
C ILE A 7 5.83 -7.53 -9.60
N ARG A 8 4.91 -8.45 -9.28
CA ARG A 8 3.75 -8.12 -8.44
C ARG A 8 4.14 -7.76 -7.02
N PHE A 9 5.07 -8.51 -6.41
CA PHE A 9 5.57 -8.25 -5.06
C PHE A 9 6.29 -6.91 -5.01
N ARG A 10 7.16 -6.64 -5.99
CA ARG A 10 7.80 -5.33 -6.12
C ARG A 10 6.78 -4.20 -6.25
N LEU A 11 5.77 -4.37 -7.09
CA LEU A 11 4.72 -3.37 -7.27
C LEU A 11 3.91 -3.17 -5.99
N HIS A 12 3.56 -4.25 -5.28
CA HIS A 12 2.87 -4.19 -3.99
C HIS A 12 3.68 -3.39 -2.97
N HIS A 13 4.96 -3.72 -2.80
CA HIS A 13 5.87 -3.04 -1.88
C HIS A 13 6.04 -1.55 -2.21
N GLU A 14 6.33 -1.20 -3.48
CA GLU A 14 6.50 0.19 -3.90
C GLU A 14 5.21 1.01 -3.69
N LEU A 15 4.04 0.44 -4.01
CA LEU A 15 2.76 1.11 -3.78
C LEU A 15 2.46 1.25 -2.29
N ASN A 16 2.68 0.20 -1.48
CA ASN A 16 2.45 0.24 -0.05
C ASN A 16 3.26 1.36 0.62
N ASN A 17 4.55 1.45 0.28
CA ASN A 17 5.43 2.51 0.76
C ASN A 17 5.00 3.90 0.28
N PHE A 18 4.56 4.02 -0.97
CA PHE A 18 4.02 5.27 -1.46
C PHE A 18 2.76 5.71 -0.68
N TYR A 19 1.85 4.77 -0.36
CA TYR A 19 0.70 5.09 0.47
C TYR A 19 1.09 5.52 1.88
N HIS A 20 2.08 4.88 2.52
CA HIS A 20 2.62 5.34 3.80
C HIS A 20 3.11 6.79 3.73
N GLN A 21 3.88 7.14 2.69
CA GLN A 21 4.33 8.52 2.49
C GLN A 21 3.17 9.51 2.30
N LEU A 22 2.10 9.11 1.61
CA LEU A 22 0.91 9.96 1.47
C LEU A 22 0.18 10.16 2.79
N PHE A 23 0.06 9.11 3.63
CA PHE A 23 -0.51 9.22 4.96
C PHE A 23 0.35 10.07 5.89
N ASP A 24 1.66 9.93 5.84
CA ASP A 24 2.59 10.79 6.59
C ASP A 24 2.48 12.25 6.14
N GLY A 25 2.39 12.48 4.82
CA GLY A 25 2.16 13.80 4.26
C GLY A 25 0.85 14.42 4.73
N LEU A 26 -0.22 13.61 4.80
CA LEU A 26 -1.52 14.04 5.32
C LEU A 26 -1.47 14.36 6.82
N ALA A 27 -0.76 13.54 7.61
CA ALA A 27 -0.62 13.73 9.06
C ALA A 27 0.14 15.02 9.40
N ASN A 28 1.07 15.44 8.54
CA ASN A 28 1.84 16.67 8.69
C ASN A 28 1.22 17.89 7.99
N ALA A 29 0.09 17.73 7.31
CA ALA A 29 -0.55 18.81 6.58
C ALA A 29 -1.33 19.75 7.53
N GLU A 30 -1.13 21.06 7.38
CA GLU A 30 -1.94 22.08 8.08
C GLU A 30 -3.32 22.24 7.41
N ILE A 31 -4.17 21.23 7.51
CA ILE A 31 -5.54 21.23 7.00
C ILE A 31 -6.56 21.01 8.12
N LYS A 32 -7.83 21.35 7.85
CA LYS A 32 -8.91 21.15 8.82
C LYS A 32 -9.13 19.66 9.07
N GLU A 33 -9.39 19.29 10.32
CA GLU A 33 -9.58 17.89 10.73
C GLU A 33 -10.63 17.13 9.90
N GLY A 34 -11.76 17.77 9.57
CA GLY A 34 -12.80 17.15 8.74
C GLY A 34 -12.37 16.85 7.30
N ASP A 35 -11.50 17.71 6.75
CA ASP A 35 -10.94 17.52 5.42
C ASP A 35 -9.86 16.42 5.45
N ALA A 36 -9.05 16.39 6.52
CA ALA A 36 -8.05 15.34 6.75
C ALA A 36 -8.70 13.94 6.84
N ALA A 37 -9.79 13.79 7.60
CA ALA A 37 -10.50 12.53 7.71
C ALA A 37 -11.06 12.06 6.34
N THR A 38 -11.58 13.00 5.55
CA THR A 38 -12.10 12.69 4.20
C THR A 38 -10.99 12.21 3.27
N VAL A 39 -9.85 12.90 3.25
CA VAL A 39 -8.70 12.52 2.42
C VAL A 39 -8.10 11.19 2.89
N ALA A 40 -7.99 10.97 4.20
CA ALA A 40 -7.50 9.71 4.76
C ALA A 40 -8.37 8.51 4.31
N GLN A 41 -9.69 8.67 4.32
CA GLN A 41 -10.61 7.62 3.86
C GLN A 41 -10.46 7.32 2.37
N LEU A 42 -10.27 8.36 1.53
CA LEU A 42 -10.01 8.20 0.09
C LEU A 42 -8.69 7.47 -0.16
N LEU A 43 -7.63 7.84 0.55
CA LEU A 43 -6.33 7.17 0.48
C LEU A 43 -6.43 5.71 0.91
N LEU A 44 -7.14 5.42 2.00
CA LEU A 44 -7.32 4.05 2.50
C LEU A 44 -8.05 3.17 1.47
N ASN A 45 -9.14 3.66 0.90
CA ASN A 45 -9.89 2.91 -0.11
C ASN A 45 -9.05 2.67 -1.37
N SER A 46 -8.31 3.69 -1.81
CA SER A 46 -7.39 3.56 -2.94
C SER A 46 -6.31 2.49 -2.68
N ARG A 47 -5.71 2.50 -1.48
CA ARG A 47 -4.72 1.49 -1.06
C ARG A 47 -5.30 0.08 -1.10
N LEU A 48 -6.46 -0.13 -0.50
CA LEU A 48 -7.10 -1.45 -0.46
C LEU A 48 -7.38 -1.97 -1.88
N ASP A 49 -7.92 -1.13 -2.75
CA ASP A 49 -8.22 -1.52 -4.13
C ASP A 49 -6.97 -1.82 -4.97
N ALA A 50 -5.90 -1.04 -4.77
CA ALA A 50 -4.65 -1.22 -5.48
C ALA A 50 -3.88 -2.49 -5.05
N LEU A 51 -3.85 -2.78 -3.75
CA LEU A 51 -3.00 -3.85 -3.20
C LEU A 51 -3.65 -5.24 -3.24
N LYS A 52 -4.98 -5.34 -3.07
CA LYS A 52 -5.72 -6.62 -2.89
C LYS A 52 -5.59 -7.64 -4.05
N HIS A 53 -5.05 -7.23 -5.19
CA HIS A 53 -4.89 -8.09 -6.38
C HIS A 53 -3.43 -8.41 -6.71
N LEU A 54 -2.47 -7.85 -5.97
CA LEU A 54 -1.05 -7.98 -6.28
C LEU A 54 -0.40 -9.15 -5.55
N VAL A 55 -0.77 -9.37 -4.29
CA VAL A 55 -0.32 -10.50 -3.46
C VAL A 55 -1.57 -11.17 -2.91
N SER A 56 -1.73 -12.47 -3.20
CA SER A 56 -2.80 -13.27 -2.59
C SER A 56 -2.41 -13.74 -1.19
N ASP A 57 -3.39 -14.19 -0.40
CA ASP A 57 -3.15 -14.70 0.96
C ASP A 57 -2.14 -15.86 0.96
N ASP A 58 -2.21 -16.75 -0.04
CA ASP A 58 -1.29 -17.89 -0.21
C ASP A 58 0.15 -17.46 -0.57
N GLU A 59 0.34 -16.23 -1.01
CA GLU A 59 1.62 -15.66 -1.42
C GLU A 59 2.25 -14.77 -0.34
N MET A 60 1.53 -14.50 0.76
CA MET A 60 1.97 -13.55 1.78
C MET A 60 3.27 -13.98 2.45
N ASP A 61 3.42 -15.27 2.79
CA ASP A 61 4.66 -15.80 3.36
C ASP A 61 5.87 -15.58 2.43
N ALA A 62 5.66 -15.70 1.11
CA ALA A 62 6.71 -15.49 0.12
C ALA A 62 7.02 -14.00 -0.10
N TYR A 63 6.00 -13.14 0.01
CA TYR A 63 6.15 -11.69 0.00
C TYR A 63 6.94 -11.21 1.22
N ASP A 64 6.55 -11.62 2.42
CA ASP A 64 7.19 -11.22 3.68
C ASP A 64 8.67 -11.67 3.71
N ALA A 65 8.96 -12.86 3.17
CA ALA A 65 10.34 -13.33 3.03
C ALA A 65 11.18 -12.47 2.05
N ALA A 66 10.55 -11.88 1.03
CA ALA A 66 11.21 -11.01 0.06
C ALA A 66 11.37 -9.56 0.57
N TYR A 67 10.46 -9.10 1.43
CA TYR A 67 10.40 -7.75 1.99
C TYR A 67 10.20 -7.79 3.52
N PRO A 68 11.21 -8.19 4.31
CA PRO A 68 11.07 -8.43 5.75
C PRO A 68 10.90 -7.16 6.61
N ASP A 69 11.13 -5.99 6.01
CA ASP A 69 11.08 -4.68 6.69
C ASP A 69 9.76 -3.91 6.43
N ASP A 70 8.84 -4.50 5.65
CA ASP A 70 7.51 -3.94 5.36
C ASP A 70 6.50 -4.22 6.49
#